data_AF-E9SE15-F1
#
_entry.id   AF-E9SE15-F1
#
_cell.length_a   1.000
_cell.length_b   1.000
_cell.length_c   1.000
_cell.angle_alpha   90.00
_cell.angle_beta   90.00
_cell.angle_gamma   90.00
#
_symmetry.space_group_name_H-M   'P 1'
#
loop_
_entity.id
_entity.type
_entity.pdbx_description
1 polymer ?
#
loop_
_entity_poly.entity_id
_entity_poly.type
_entity_poly.pdbx_seq_one_letter_code
_entity_poly.pdbx_strand_id
1 'polypeptide(L)'
;MAKKNQPYSEIIDLQKELKEYKKLCRGKKSKFKYYLDWKEHITENLLKLDDNDKKENFLHYLINRKRGSGVAKSIYMPLILSVIALYVNNIVNTSTENKYGIAANVIALVIFILLIIFFVVKDSFGYHDDYCFYCDTIEILEEIMYGKKSHTPDPLTETL
;
A
#
# COMPACT_ATOMS: atom_id res chain seq x y z
N MET A 1 6.81 -10.66 5.04
CA MET A 1 6.87 -10.28 6.47
C MET A 1 6.13 -11.33 7.30
N ALA A 2 6.72 -11.75 8.41
CA ALA A 2 6.38 -12.97 9.14
C ALA A 2 4.99 -12.98 9.78
N LYS A 3 4.34 -14.15 9.74
CA LYS A 3 3.07 -14.51 10.41
C LYS A 3 3.10 -14.42 11.94
N LYS A 4 4.28 -14.32 12.54
CA LYS A 4 4.52 -14.72 13.94
C LYS A 4 3.92 -13.81 15.02
N ASN A 5 3.47 -12.59 14.70
CA ASN A 5 3.06 -11.60 15.71
C ASN A 5 1.71 -10.91 15.41
N GLN A 6 0.84 -11.51 14.58
CA GLN A 6 -0.50 -10.96 14.39
C GLN A 6 -1.43 -11.44 15.52
N PRO A 7 -2.08 -10.53 16.28
CA PRO A 7 -3.12 -10.92 17.22
C PRO A 7 -4.36 -11.45 16.48
N TYR A 8 -5.04 -12.43 17.09
CA TYR A 8 -6.31 -13.01 16.60
C TYR A 8 -6.25 -13.60 15.18
N SER A 9 -5.10 -14.15 14.80
CA SER A 9 -4.86 -14.73 13.46
C SER A 9 -5.75 -15.94 13.13
N GLU A 10 -6.28 -16.60 14.17
CA GLU A 10 -7.25 -17.68 14.11
C GLU A 10 -8.66 -17.20 13.74
N ILE A 11 -8.99 -15.94 14.05
CA ILE A 11 -10.26 -15.30 13.69
C ILE A 11 -10.17 -14.69 12.30
N ILE A 12 -9.08 -13.97 12.02
CA ILE A 12 -8.85 -13.29 10.75
C ILE A 12 -7.38 -13.37 10.32
N ASP A 13 -7.08 -14.03 9.20
CA ASP A 13 -5.72 -14.07 8.65
C ASP A 13 -5.52 -12.89 7.69
N LEU A 14 -5.02 -11.76 8.21
CA LEU A 14 -4.90 -10.51 7.45
C LEU A 14 -4.02 -10.66 6.21
N GLN A 15 -3.06 -11.60 6.20
CA GLN A 15 -2.22 -11.83 5.02
C GLN A 15 -2.98 -12.51 3.90
N LYS A 16 -3.89 -13.44 4.24
CA LYS A 16 -4.78 -14.05 3.26
C LYS A 16 -5.80 -13.05 2.76
N GLU A 17 -6.42 -12.30 3.67
CA GLU A 17 -7.43 -11.31 3.31
C GLU A 17 -6.86 -10.19 2.44
N LEU A 18 -5.66 -9.69 2.75
CA LEU A 18 -4.96 -8.71 1.93
C LEU A 18 -4.67 -9.24 0.51
N LYS A 19 -4.34 -10.52 0.37
CA LYS A 19 -4.12 -11.13 -0.96
C LYS A 19 -5.41 -11.19 -1.77
N GLU A 20 -6.53 -11.54 -1.14
CA GLU A 20 -7.84 -11.56 -1.81
C GLU A 20 -8.31 -10.14 -2.15
N TYR A 21 -8.13 -9.18 -1.24
CA TYR A 21 -8.39 -7.76 -1.49
C TYR A 21 -7.60 -7.23 -2.70
N LYS A 22 -6.29 -7.50 -2.76
CA LYS A 22 -5.45 -7.13 -3.91
C LYS A 22 -5.92 -7.77 -5.22
N LYS A 23 -6.38 -9.01 -5.21
CA LYS A 23 -6.93 -9.65 -6.41
C LYS A 23 -8.19 -8.93 -6.86
N LEU A 24 -9.08 -8.61 -5.92
CA LEU A 24 -10.32 -7.88 -6.17
C LEU A 24 -10.05 -6.50 -6.79
N CYS A 25 -9.20 -5.67 -6.18
CA CYS A 25 -8.88 -4.32 -6.68
C CYS A 25 -8.23 -4.34 -8.07
N ARG A 26 -7.53 -5.41 -8.42
CA ARG A 26 -6.82 -5.55 -9.71
C ARG A 26 -7.63 -6.29 -10.77
N GLY A 27 -8.93 -6.55 -10.53
CA GLY A 27 -9.80 -7.26 -11.47
C GLY A 27 -9.35 -8.70 -11.76
N LYS A 28 -8.57 -9.31 -10.85
CA LYS A 28 -8.15 -10.71 -10.97
C LYS A 28 -9.23 -11.62 -10.39
N LYS A 29 -9.17 -12.90 -10.75
CA LYS A 29 -10.03 -13.93 -10.15
C LYS A 29 -9.82 -13.97 -8.63
N SER A 30 -10.75 -13.38 -7.89
CA SER A 30 -10.82 -13.32 -6.44
C SER A 30 -11.89 -14.27 -5.92
N LYS A 31 -11.82 -14.64 -4.63
CA LYS A 31 -12.92 -15.31 -3.94
C LYS A 31 -14.20 -14.45 -3.95
N PHE A 32 -14.04 -13.14 -3.90
CA PHE A 32 -15.12 -12.15 -3.85
C PHE A 32 -15.36 -11.56 -5.23
N LYS A 33 -16.63 -11.31 -5.59
CA LYS A 33 -16.99 -10.71 -6.87
C LYS A 33 -16.97 -9.19 -6.77
N TYR A 34 -17.45 -8.64 -5.66
CA TYR A 34 -17.52 -7.22 -5.38
C TYR A 34 -16.87 -6.86 -4.04
N TYR A 35 -16.57 -5.56 -3.86
CA TYR A 35 -16.05 -5.01 -2.59
C TYR A 35 -17.01 -5.22 -1.42
N LEU A 36 -18.32 -5.08 -1.67
CA LEU A 36 -19.32 -5.28 -0.62
C LEU A 36 -19.32 -6.72 -0.08
N ASP A 37 -19.15 -7.72 -0.96
CA ASP A 37 -19.02 -9.12 -0.54
C ASP A 37 -17.81 -9.33 0.38
N TRP A 38 -16.69 -8.65 0.07
CA TRP A 38 -15.49 -8.69 0.90
C TRP A 38 -15.71 -7.96 2.24
N LYS A 39 -16.32 -6.77 2.22
CA LYS A 39 -16.63 -5.99 3.44
C LYS A 39 -17.54 -6.78 4.39
N GLU A 40 -18.55 -7.47 3.86
CA GLU A 40 -19.45 -8.32 4.65
C GLU A 40 -18.68 -9.48 5.30
N HIS A 41 -17.86 -10.21 4.54
CA HIS A 41 -17.02 -11.29 5.08
C HIS A 41 -16.05 -10.81 6.17
N ILE A 42 -15.44 -9.63 6.01
CA ILE A 42 -14.57 -9.06 7.05
C ILE A 42 -15.39 -8.69 8.28
N THR A 43 -16.55 -8.04 8.10
CA THR A 43 -17.47 -7.70 9.20
C THR A 43 -17.84 -8.93 10.02
N GLU A 44 -18.27 -10.02 9.37
CA GLU A 44 -18.64 -11.27 10.04
C GLU A 44 -17.48 -11.88 10.84
N ASN A 45 -16.25 -11.79 10.34
CA ASN A 45 -15.09 -12.27 11.07
C ASN A 45 -14.72 -11.37 12.24
N LEU A 46 -14.79 -10.06 12.08
CA LEU A 46 -14.50 -9.10 13.16
C LEU A 46 -15.55 -9.13 14.27
N LEU A 47 -16.81 -9.47 13.97
CA LEU A 47 -17.85 -9.69 14.97
C LEU A 47 -17.57 -10.88 15.90
N LYS A 48 -16.72 -11.83 15.49
CA LYS A 48 -16.28 -12.95 16.34
C LYS A 48 -15.29 -12.53 17.43
N LEU A 49 -14.78 -11.30 17.38
CA LEU A 49 -14.09 -10.69 18.52
C LEU A 49 -15.16 -10.39 19.58
N ASP A 50 -15.26 -11.30 20.55
CA ASP A 50 -16.25 -11.38 21.61
C ASP A 50 -16.17 -10.22 22.64
N ASP A 51 -15.02 -9.55 22.72
CA ASP A 51 -14.74 -8.52 23.72
C ASP A 51 -14.26 -7.20 23.08
N ASN A 52 -14.70 -6.07 23.65
CA ASN A 52 -14.29 -4.74 23.23
C ASN A 52 -12.80 -4.50 23.48
N ASP A 53 -12.21 -5.03 24.56
CA ASP A 53 -10.76 -4.91 24.80
C ASP A 53 -9.96 -5.60 23.70
N LYS A 54 -10.45 -6.74 23.19
CA LYS A 54 -9.83 -7.45 22.07
C LYS A 54 -9.94 -6.64 20.78
N LYS A 55 -11.10 -6.04 20.52
CA LYS A 55 -11.31 -5.16 19.35
C LYS A 55 -10.40 -3.93 19.40
N GLU A 56 -10.26 -3.28 20.55
CA GLU A 56 -9.40 -2.11 20.71
C GLU A 56 -7.92 -2.45 20.52
N ASN A 57 -7.46 -3.56 21.10
CA ASN A 57 -6.10 -4.06 20.86
C ASN A 57 -5.86 -4.40 19.38
N PHE A 58 -6.86 -4.98 18.71
CA PHE A 58 -6.77 -5.27 17.28
C PHE A 58 -6.75 -4.00 16.43
N LEU A 59 -7.56 -3.00 16.78
CA LEU A 59 -7.57 -1.68 16.15
C LEU A 59 -6.20 -1.02 16.23
N HIS A 60 -5.56 -1.00 17.41
CA HIS A 60 -4.22 -0.48 17.58
C HIS A 60 -3.18 -1.20 16.72
N TYR A 61 -3.29 -2.54 16.62
CA TYR A 61 -2.45 -3.33 15.74
C TYR A 61 -2.62 -2.92 14.26
N LEU A 62 -3.87 -2.75 13.79
CA LEU A 62 -4.17 -2.32 12.42
C LEU A 62 -3.65 -0.91 12.13
N ILE A 63 -3.82 0.04 13.05
CA ILE A 63 -3.27 1.41 12.94
C ILE A 63 -1.75 1.38 12.78
N ASN A 64 -1.06 0.54 13.56
CA ASN A 64 0.39 0.41 13.45
C ASN A 64 0.82 -0.17 12.10
N ARG A 65 0.07 -1.14 11.57
CA ARG A 65 0.30 -1.70 10.22
C ARG A 65 0.07 -0.66 9.12
N LYS A 66 -0.99 0.14 9.21
CA LYS A 66 -1.29 1.26 8.31
C LYS A 66 -0.17 2.30 8.30
N ARG A 67 0.39 2.63 9.47
CA ARG A 67 1.57 3.52 9.54
C ARG A 67 2.78 2.91 8.85
N GLY A 68 3.03 1.62 9.08
CA GLY A 68 4.13 0.89 8.44
C GLY A 68 4.05 0.86 6.91
N SER A 69 2.85 0.72 6.33
CA SER A 69 2.68 0.75 4.87
C SER A 69 2.89 2.14 4.27
N GLY A 70 2.60 3.22 5.01
CA GLY A 70 2.85 4.59 4.57
C GLY A 70 4.31 5.04 4.67
N VAL A 71 5.03 4.64 5.73
CA VAL A 71 6.42 5.09 6.01
C VAL A 71 7.44 4.53 5.02
N ALA A 72 7.21 3.33 4.46
CA ALA A 72 8.08 2.78 3.42
C ALA A 72 8.20 3.72 2.22
N LYS A 73 7.08 4.27 1.74
CA LYS A 73 7.04 5.16 0.57
C LYS A 73 7.81 6.48 0.79
N SER A 74 7.76 7.05 1.98
CA SER A 74 8.41 8.33 2.28
C SER A 74 9.94 8.22 2.36
N ILE A 75 10.48 7.03 2.64
CA ILE A 75 11.93 6.80 2.75
C ILE A 75 12.54 6.39 1.40
N TYR A 76 11.86 5.53 0.63
CA TYR A 76 12.42 5.01 -0.62
C TYR A 76 12.51 6.07 -1.73
N MET A 77 11.54 6.98 -1.83
CA MET A 77 11.51 7.98 -2.90
C MET A 77 12.71 8.96 -2.85
N PRO A 78 13.06 9.57 -1.70
CA PRO A 78 14.25 10.42 -1.60
C PRO A 78 15.57 9.67 -1.87
N LEU A 79 15.66 8.41 -1.45
CA LEU A 79 16.85 7.58 -1.66
C LEU A 79 17.07 7.30 -3.14
N ILE A 80 16.00 6.94 -3.87
CA ILE A 80 16.03 6.74 -5.32
C ILE A 80 16.44 8.01 -6.04
N LEU A 81 15.88 9.16 -5.65
CA LEU A 81 16.24 10.46 -6.23
C LEU A 81 17.74 10.77 -6.05
N SER A 82 18.28 10.45 -4.87
CA SER A 82 19.69 10.66 -4.54
C SER A 82 20.61 9.78 -5.38
N VAL A 83 20.24 8.51 -5.61
CA VAL A 83 21.00 7.60 -6.47
C VAL A 83 21.00 8.09 -7.92
N ILE A 84 19.86 8.56 -8.43
CA ILE A 84 19.77 9.15 -9.78
C ILE A 84 20.69 10.37 -9.88
N ALA A 85 20.66 11.28 -8.90
CA ALA A 85 21.50 12.48 -8.90
C ALA A 85 23.00 12.15 -8.94
N LEU A 86 23.44 11.16 -8.14
CA LEU A 86 24.84 10.69 -8.14
C LEU A 86 25.24 10.08 -9.48
N TYR A 87 24.35 9.31 -10.11
CA TYR A 87 24.63 8.66 -11.38
C TYR A 87 24.70 9.67 -12.54
N VAL A 88 23.79 10.66 -12.57
CA VAL A 88 23.84 11.77 -13.53
C VAL A 88 25.13 12.58 -13.38
N ASN A 89 25.54 12.90 -12.15
CA ASN A 89 26.79 13.62 -11.90
C ASN A 89 28.01 12.86 -12.44
N ASN A 90 28.05 11.53 -12.27
CA ASN A 90 29.14 10.71 -12.81
C ASN A 90 29.20 10.75 -14.34
N ILE A 91 28.06 10.71 -15.03
CA ILE A 91 28.02 10.78 -16.51
C ILE A 91 28.52 12.14 -16.99
N VAL A 92 28.06 13.24 -16.39
CA VAL A 92 28.51 14.59 -16.76
C VAL A 92 30.03 14.73 -16.63
N ASN A 93 30.61 14.20 -15.54
CA ASN A 93 32.04 14.31 -15.27
C ASN A 93 32.93 13.37 -16.11
N THR A 94 32.39 12.27 -16.65
CA THR A 94 33.16 11.31 -17.50
C THR A 94 32.98 11.54 -19.01
N SER A 95 32.13 12.48 -19.42
CA SER A 95 31.74 12.69 -20.82
C SER A 95 32.73 13.49 -21.68
N THR A 96 33.98 13.68 -21.25
CA THR A 96 34.92 14.59 -21.93
C THR A 96 35.73 13.98 -23.08
N GLU A 97 35.77 12.65 -23.27
CA GLU A 97 36.81 12.06 -24.14
C GLU A 97 36.34 11.18 -25.33
N ASN A 98 35.08 10.72 -25.40
CA ASN A 98 34.64 9.86 -26.52
C ASN A 98 33.12 9.94 -26.84
N LYS A 99 32.77 10.44 -28.03
CA LYS A 99 31.37 10.61 -28.50
C LYS A 99 30.53 9.31 -28.46
N TYR A 100 31.14 8.16 -28.75
CA TYR A 100 30.45 6.87 -28.71
C TYR A 100 30.23 6.38 -27.27
N GLY A 101 31.16 6.68 -26.36
CA GLY A 101 31.01 6.40 -24.93
C GLY A 101 29.91 7.25 -24.28
N ILE A 102 29.79 8.51 -24.69
CA ILE A 102 28.72 9.41 -24.24
C ILE A 102 27.35 8.87 -24.67
N ALA A 103 27.19 8.50 -25.94
CA ALA A 103 25.92 7.96 -26.45
C ALA A 103 25.50 6.68 -25.72
N ALA A 104 26.44 5.75 -25.47
CA ALA A 104 26.17 4.53 -24.73
C ALA A 104 25.76 4.80 -23.27
N ASN A 105 26.44 5.73 -22.58
CA ASN A 105 26.11 6.11 -21.20
C ASN A 105 24.74 6.80 -21.08
N VAL A 106 24.37 7.64 -22.06
CA VAL A 106 23.04 8.27 -22.09
C VAL A 106 21.95 7.23 -22.31
N ILE A 107 22.14 6.27 -23.22
CA ILE A 107 21.18 5.18 -23.43
C ILE A 107 21.04 4.33 -22.15
N ALA A 108 22.15 3.99 -21.50
CA ALA A 108 22.14 3.25 -20.24
C ALA A 108 21.40 4.02 -19.12
N LEU A 109 21.59 5.33 -19.02
CA LEU A 109 20.87 6.20 -18.08
C LEU A 109 19.36 6.17 -18.33
N VAL A 110 18.93 6.31 -19.59
CA VAL A 110 17.50 6.28 -19.94
C VAL A 110 16.89 4.94 -19.56
N ILE A 111 17.55 3.82 -19.88
CA ILE A 111 17.09 2.48 -19.49
C ILE A 111 17.02 2.35 -17.96
N PHE A 112 18.03 2.83 -17.24
CA PHE A 112 18.07 2.78 -15.78
C PHE A 112 16.95 3.60 -15.14
N ILE A 113 16.67 4.80 -15.64
CA ILE A 113 15.55 5.64 -15.19
C ILE A 113 14.21 4.94 -15.46
N LEU A 114 14.02 4.36 -16.65
CA LEU A 114 12.79 3.64 -16.98
C LEU A 114 12.58 2.42 -16.06
N LEU A 115 13.64 1.68 -15.73
CA LEU A 115 13.58 0.58 -14.77
C LEU A 115 13.20 1.09 -13.38
N ILE A 116 13.82 2.17 -12.90
CA ILE A 116 13.46 2.80 -11.62
C ILE A 116 11.99 3.19 -11.61
N ILE A 117 11.51 3.92 -12.64
CA ILE A 117 10.11 4.33 -12.74
C ILE A 117 9.21 3.10 -12.70
N PHE A 118 9.52 2.06 -13.46
CA PHE A 118 8.76 0.82 -13.45
C PHE A 118 8.68 0.18 -12.05
N PHE A 119 9.82 0.08 -11.34
CA PHE A 119 9.86 -0.44 -9.98
C PHE A 119 9.08 0.45 -9.01
N VAL A 120 9.27 1.76 -9.05
CA VAL A 120 8.56 2.73 -8.20
C VAL A 120 7.05 2.68 -8.43
N VAL A 121 6.61 2.65 -9.68
CA VAL A 121 5.19 2.58 -10.03
C VAL A 121 4.59 1.27 -9.51
N LYS A 122 5.25 0.14 -9.80
CA LYS A 122 4.81 -1.19 -9.35
C LYS A 122 4.72 -1.26 -7.81
N ASP A 123 5.71 -0.74 -7.12
CA ASP A 123 5.77 -0.75 -5.66
C ASP A 123 4.73 0.22 -5.07
N SER A 124 4.56 1.41 -5.66
CA SER A 124 3.54 2.39 -5.25
C SER A 124 2.12 1.84 -5.36
N PHE A 125 1.78 1.12 -6.42
CA PHE A 125 0.49 0.43 -6.52
C PHE A 125 0.36 -0.68 -5.45
N GLY A 126 1.45 -1.41 -5.17
CA GLY A 126 1.49 -2.40 -4.09
C GLY A 126 1.19 -1.80 -2.71
N TYR A 127 1.82 -0.67 -2.38
CA TYR A 127 1.61 0.05 -1.12
C TYR A 127 0.24 0.70 -1.02
N HIS A 128 -0.27 1.25 -2.13
CA HIS A 128 -1.60 1.85 -2.14
C HIS A 128 -2.66 0.82 -1.78
N ASP A 129 -2.61 -0.36 -2.40
CA ASP A 129 -3.52 -1.47 -2.07
C ASP A 129 -3.40 -1.90 -0.58
N ASP A 130 -2.17 -1.99 -0.05
CA ASP A 130 -1.93 -2.33 1.36
C ASP A 130 -2.52 -1.28 2.30
N TYR A 131 -2.31 0.00 1.99
CA TYR A 131 -2.81 1.11 2.78
C TYR A 131 -4.35 1.15 2.77
N CYS A 132 -4.97 1.02 1.60
CA CYS A 132 -6.43 1.00 1.47
C CYS A 132 -7.04 -0.18 2.23
N PHE A 133 -6.48 -1.38 2.11
CA PHE A 133 -6.91 -2.54 2.88
C PHE A 133 -6.93 -2.28 4.39
N TYR A 134 -5.86 -1.69 4.94
CA TYR A 134 -5.82 -1.39 6.38
C TYR A 134 -6.79 -0.26 6.76
N CYS A 135 -6.98 0.76 5.92
CA CYS A 135 -8.00 1.79 6.13
C CYS A 135 -9.41 1.20 6.21
N ASP A 136 -9.79 0.40 5.21
CA ASP A 136 -11.12 -0.20 5.12
C ASP A 136 -11.37 -1.14 6.31
N THR A 137 -10.37 -1.96 6.68
CA THR A 137 -10.50 -2.86 7.83
C THR A 137 -10.64 -2.10 9.16
N ILE A 138 -9.92 -0.98 9.33
CA ILE A 138 -10.06 -0.10 10.49
C ILE A 138 -11.46 0.50 10.53
N GLU A 139 -11.94 1.03 9.41
CA GLU A 139 -13.27 1.63 9.32
C GLU A 139 -14.37 0.61 9.67
N ILE A 140 -14.30 -0.61 9.15
CA ILE A 140 -15.24 -1.70 9.49
C ILE A 140 -15.19 -2.01 10.99
N LEU A 141 -14.00 -2.06 11.59
CA LEU A 141 -13.87 -2.35 13.01
C LEU A 141 -14.44 -1.22 13.88
N GLU A 142 -14.21 0.04 13.50
CA GLU A 142 -14.79 1.22 14.16
C GLU A 142 -16.31 1.28 13.99
N GLU A 143 -16.85 0.91 12.82
CA GLU A 143 -18.29 0.74 12.57
C GLU A 143 -18.89 -0.27 13.56
N ILE A 144 -18.21 -1.40 13.77
CA ILE A 144 -18.64 -2.46 14.71
C ILE A 144 -18.57 -1.98 16.17
N MET A 145 -17.50 -1.27 16.56
CA MET A 145 -17.29 -0.86 17.95
C MET A 145 -18.19 0.31 18.36
N TYR A 146 -18.39 1.27 17.47
CA TYR A 146 -19.01 2.57 17.81
C TYR A 146 -20.35 2.81 17.11
N GLY A 147 -20.79 1.92 16.22
CA GLY A 147 -22.06 2.07 15.49
C GLY A 147 -22.09 3.27 14.55
N LYS A 148 -20.94 3.93 14.29
CA LYS A 148 -20.86 5.09 13.42
C LYS A 148 -20.89 4.61 11.96
N LYS A 149 -21.99 4.89 11.25
CA LYS A 149 -21.91 5.03 9.78
C LYS A 149 -21.02 6.24 9.50
N SER A 150 -19.81 6.01 9.01
CA SER A 150 -18.87 7.08 8.72
C SER A 150 -19.38 7.95 7.56
N HIS A 151 -19.16 9.26 7.68
CA HIS A 151 -19.48 10.29 6.70
C HIS A 151 -18.70 10.05 5.40
N THR A 152 -19.38 9.71 4.32
CA THR A 152 -18.92 10.11 2.98
C THR A 152 -18.92 11.65 2.92
N PRO A 153 -17.87 12.32 2.43
CA PRO A 153 -18.01 13.69 1.97
C PRO A 153 -19.00 13.67 0.80
N ASP A 154 -20.08 14.41 0.92
CA ASP A 154 -21.03 14.64 -0.16
C ASP A 154 -20.30 15.44 -1.26
N PRO A 155 -20.17 14.93 -2.51
CA PRO A 155 -19.46 15.66 -3.57
C PRO A 155 -20.24 16.86 -4.14
N LEU A 156 -21.36 17.28 -3.51
CA LEU A 156 -22.29 18.27 -4.09
C LEU A 156 -22.49 19.56 -3.28
N THR A 157 -21.58 19.93 -2.36
CA THR A 157 -21.69 21.21 -1.62
C THR A 157 -20.53 22.18 -1.80
N GLU A 158 -19.78 22.08 -2.90
CA GLU A 158 -18.89 23.16 -3.38
C GLU A 158 -19.33 23.67 -4.77
N THR A 159 -20.61 24.04 -4.89
CA THR A 159 -21.03 25.06 -5.86
C THR A 159 -22.10 25.90 -5.22
N LEU A 160 -21.70 27.02 -4.62
CA LEU A 160 -22.45 28.28 -4.54
C LEU A 160 -21.47 29.42 -4.30
#